data_AF-A0A1B3SLT5-F1
#
_entry.id   AF-A0A1B3SLT5-F1
#
_cell.length_a   1.000
_cell.length_b   1.000
_cell.length_c   1.000
_cell.angle_alpha   90.00
_cell.angle_beta   90.00
_cell.angle_gamma   90.00
#
_symmetry.space_group_name_H-M   'P 1'
#
loop_
_entity.id
_entity.type
_entity.pdbx_description
1 polymer ?
#
loop_
_entity_poly.entity_id
_entity_poly.type
_entity_poly.pdbx_seq_one_letter_code
_entity_poly.pdbx_strand_id
1 'polypeptide(L)'
;MALDKNNAVEITNGDFQAISNLLSEGKTVLAALELGPKVQESLKNGKMSDDFAFIELKEKKENAGTCACGKDANVLVYLWR
;
A
#
# COMPACT_ATOMS: atom_id res chain seq x y z
N MET A 1 -4.96 -11.15 -8.70
CA MET A 1 -3.72 -11.76 -9.22
C MET A 1 -2.81 -12.17 -8.05
N ALA A 2 -1.70 -12.85 -8.33
CA ALA A 2 -0.67 -13.13 -7.33
C ALA A 2 0.21 -11.89 -7.11
N LEU A 3 0.74 -11.72 -5.90
CA LEU A 3 1.68 -10.66 -5.56
C LEU A 3 2.94 -10.77 -6.42
N ASP A 4 3.18 -9.78 -7.30
CA ASP A 4 4.36 -9.75 -8.15
C ASP A 4 5.37 -8.71 -7.64
N LYS A 5 6.36 -9.18 -6.89
CA LYS A 5 7.39 -8.31 -6.27
C LYS A 5 8.38 -7.75 -7.29
N ASN A 6 8.54 -8.35 -8.47
CA ASN A 6 9.44 -7.86 -9.51
C ASN A 6 8.87 -6.63 -10.22
N ASN A 7 7.55 -6.53 -10.31
CA ASN A 7 6.85 -5.40 -10.90
C ASN A 7 6.35 -4.39 -9.85
N ALA A 8 6.95 -4.40 -8.65
CA ALA A 8 6.56 -3.53 -7.55
C ALA A 8 7.11 -2.10 -7.76
N VAL A 9 6.21 -1.12 -7.83
CA VAL A 9 6.58 0.29 -7.96
C VAL A 9 6.42 0.98 -6.60
N GLU A 10 7.48 1.63 -6.12
CA GLU A 10 7.46 2.32 -4.84
C GLU A 10 6.84 3.72 -4.94
N ILE A 11 5.81 3.96 -4.13
CA ILE A 11 5.10 5.23 -4.00
C ILE A 11 5.12 5.65 -2.52
N THR A 12 6.01 6.57 -2.20
CA THR A 12 6.18 7.14 -0.85
C THR A 12 5.57 8.54 -0.72
N ASN A 13 5.03 9.12 -1.79
CA ASN A 13 4.53 10.49 -1.82
C ASN A 13 3.01 10.61 -1.53
N GLY A 14 2.36 9.52 -1.13
CA GLY A 14 0.92 9.50 -0.90
C GLY A 14 0.06 9.68 -2.15
N ASP A 15 0.63 9.46 -3.35
CA ASP A 15 -0.07 9.69 -4.61
C ASP A 15 -1.08 8.57 -4.90
N PHE A 16 -2.30 8.73 -4.41
CA PHE A 16 -3.36 7.73 -4.54
C PHE A 16 -3.75 7.48 -5.99
N GLN A 17 -3.72 8.50 -6.86
CA GLN A 17 -4.02 8.32 -8.28
C GLN A 17 -2.97 7.44 -8.95
N ALA A 18 -1.68 7.67 -8.67
CA ALA A 18 -0.62 6.81 -9.16
C ALA A 18 -0.80 5.37 -8.68
N ILE A 19 -1.10 5.17 -7.39
CA ILE A 19 -1.35 3.83 -6.81
C ILE A 19 -2.53 3.16 -7.53
N SER A 20 -3.66 3.84 -7.68
CA SER A 20 -4.86 3.28 -8.30
C SER A 20 -4.66 2.93 -9.79
N ASN A 21 -3.93 3.78 -10.52
CA ASN A 21 -3.58 3.52 -11.92
C ASN A 21 -2.69 2.28 -12.04
N LEU A 22 -1.61 2.19 -11.25
CA LEU A 22 -0.69 1.04 -11.26
C LEU A 22 -1.41 -0.27 -10.90
N LEU A 23 -2.27 -0.24 -9.88
CA LEU A 23 -3.10 -1.39 -9.51
C LEU A 23 -4.07 -1.80 -10.63
N SER A 24 -4.62 -0.83 -11.36
CA SER A 24 -5.50 -1.09 -12.50
C SER A 24 -4.74 -1.63 -13.72
N GLU A 25 -3.47 -1.28 -13.87
CA GLU A 25 -2.55 -1.90 -14.84
C GLU A 25 -2.13 -3.33 -14.44
N GLY A 26 -2.53 -3.82 -13.26
CA GLY A 26 -2.12 -5.13 -12.73
C GLY A 26 -0.70 -5.14 -12.16
N LYS A 27 -0.13 -3.98 -11.85
CA LYS A 27 1.16 -3.86 -11.18
C LYS A 27 0.99 -3.96 -9.67
N THR A 28 2.08 -4.34 -9.01
CA THR A 28 2.18 -4.28 -7.55
C THR A 28 2.68 -2.90 -7.15
N VAL A 29 2.17 -2.35 -6.06
CA VAL A 29 2.58 -1.03 -5.58
C VAL A 29 3.11 -1.15 -4.16
N LEU A 30 4.30 -0.62 -3.91
CA LEU A 30 4.85 -0.47 -2.58
C LEU A 30 4.43 0.90 -2.04
N ALA A 31 3.36 0.94 -1.25
CA ALA A 31 2.82 2.18 -0.71
C ALA A 31 3.32 2.42 0.72
N ALA A 32 3.76 3.64 0.99
CA ALA A 32 3.98 4.10 2.34
C ALA A 32 2.64 4.49 2.97
N LEU A 33 2.27 3.83 4.07
CA LEU A 33 1.04 4.11 4.80
C LEU A 33 1.30 4.40 6.28
N GLU A 34 0.38 5.13 6.89
CA GLU A 34 0.30 5.25 8.34
C GLU A 34 -0.26 3.93 8.91
N LEU A 35 0.37 3.37 9.95
CA LEU A 35 -0.12 2.16 10.63
C LEU A 35 -1.32 2.49 11.54
N GLY A 36 -2.39 2.99 10.92
CA GLY A 36 -3.64 3.28 11.60
C GLY A 36 -4.49 2.02 11.78
N PRO A 37 -5.58 2.10 12.56
CA PRO A 37 -6.47 0.97 12.82
C PRO A 37 -7.02 0.32 11.54
N LYS A 38 -7.39 1.13 10.53
CA LYS A 38 -7.88 0.64 9.23
C LYS A 38 -6.83 -0.18 8.47
N VAL A 39 -5.57 0.28 8.47
CA VAL A 39 -4.47 -0.41 7.80
C VAL A 39 -4.12 -1.68 8.56
N GLN A 40 -4.13 -1.65 9.89
CA GLN A 40 -3.93 -2.86 10.72
C GLN A 40 -5.01 -3.92 10.48
N GLU A 41 -6.28 -3.53 10.41
CA GLU A 41 -7.37 -4.45 10.08
C GLU A 41 -7.22 -5.00 8.66
N SER A 42 -6.89 -4.14 7.69
CA SER A 42 -6.68 -4.57 6.31
C SER A 42 -5.51 -5.56 6.19
N LEU A 43 -4.41 -5.31 6.90
CA LEU A 43 -3.25 -6.21 7.00
C LEU A 43 -3.60 -7.56 7.64
N LYS A 44 -4.47 -7.57 8.66
CA LYS A 44 -4.97 -8.82 9.25
C LYS A 44 -5.86 -9.60 8.28
N ASN A 45 -6.70 -8.90 7.52
CA ASN A 45 -7.61 -9.49 6.55
C ASN A 45 -6.91 -9.87 5.23
N GLY A 46 -5.69 -9.38 5.01
CA GLY A 46 -4.95 -9.53 3.74
C GLY A 46 -5.55 -8.72 2.58
N LYS A 47 -6.58 -7.90 2.83
CA LYS A 47 -7.20 -7.01 1.84
C LYS A 47 -7.60 -5.66 2.44
N MET A 48 -7.51 -4.61 1.63
CA MET A 48 -8.05 -3.29 1.92
C MET A 48 -9.58 -3.32 2.03
N SER A 49 -10.12 -2.38 2.80
CA SER A 49 -11.55 -2.05 2.77
C SER A 49 -12.03 -1.77 1.34
N ASP A 50 -13.29 -2.09 1.06
CA ASP A 50 -13.95 -1.87 -0.24
C ASP A 50 -13.41 -2.71 -1.41
N ASP A 51 -12.73 -3.84 -1.14
CA ASP A 51 -12.14 -4.71 -2.18
C ASP A 51 -11.20 -3.94 -3.14
N PHE A 52 -10.63 -2.84 -2.64
CA PHE A 52 -9.80 -1.96 -3.46
C PHE A 52 -8.54 -2.66 -3.97
N ALA A 53 -7.85 -3.38 -3.07
CA ALA A 53 -6.63 -4.14 -3.32
C ALA A 53 -6.36 -5.14 -2.18
N PHE A 54 -5.58 -6.18 -2.46
CA PHE A 54 -4.88 -6.97 -1.44
C PHE A 54 -3.78 -6.14 -0.80
N ILE A 55 -3.43 -6.47 0.45
CA ILE A 55 -2.42 -5.76 1.22
C ILE A 55 -1.52 -6.73 2.00
N GLU A 56 -0.21 -6.48 1.97
CA GLU A 56 0.78 -7.24 2.73
C GLU A 56 1.80 -6.29 3.36
N LEU A 57 2.14 -6.50 4.63
CA LEU A 57 3.17 -5.70 5.29
C LEU A 57 4.54 -6.13 4.78
N LYS A 58 5.28 -5.18 4.18
CA LYS A 58 6.69 -5.41 3.82
C LYS A 58 7.58 -5.20 5.02
N GLU A 59 7.55 -3.99 5.56
CA GLU A 59 8.43 -3.57 6.65
C GLU A 59 7.85 -2.36 7.38
N LYS A 60 8.29 -2.16 8.63
CA LYS A 60 7.97 -0.98 9.41
C LYS A 60 9.13 0.00 9.34
N LYS A 61 8.85 1.25 8.99
CA LYS A 61 9.85 2.29 8.79
C LYS A 61 9.28 3.61 9.26
N GLU A 62 9.86 4.18 10.31
CA GLU A 62 9.39 5.42 10.97
C GLU A 62 9.30 6.64 10.04
N ASN A 63 9.92 6.57 8.86
CA ASN A 63 9.85 7.60 7.84
C ASN A 63 9.71 6.95 6.45
N ALA A 64 8.62 6.19 6.27
CA ALA A 64 8.32 5.53 5.00
C ALA A 64 7.92 6.54 3.91
N GLY A 65 7.51 7.74 4.29
CA GLY A 65 7.08 8.81 3.40
C GLY A 65 5.79 9.45 3.90
N THR A 66 4.93 9.85 2.96
CA THR A 66 3.62 10.42 3.24
C THR A 66 2.54 9.42 2.86
N CYS A 67 1.64 9.15 3.79
CA CYS A 67 0.41 8.40 3.55
C CYS A 67 -0.46 9.15 2.54
N ALA A 68 -1.23 8.44 1.72
CA ALA A 68 -2.26 9.06 0.87
C ALA A 68 -3.29 9.90 1.65
N CYS A 69 -3.36 9.68 2.96
CA CYS A 69 -4.16 10.45 3.90
C CYS A 69 -3.54 11.77 4.37
N GLY A 70 -2.33 12.12 3.89
CA GLY A 70 -1.60 13.35 4.26
C GLY A 70 -0.86 13.27 5.60
N LYS A 71 -0.85 12.11 6.26
CA LYS A 71 -0.07 11.85 7.49
C LYS A 71 1.29 11.26 7.17
N ASP A 72 2.22 11.34 8.12
CA ASP A 72 3.48 10.60 8.04
C ASP A 72 3.23 9.09 8.01
N ALA A 73 3.89 8.43 7.06
CA ALA A 73 3.81 6.99 6.91
C ALA A 73 4.90 6.31 7.74
N ASN A 74 4.48 5.28 8.48
CA ASN A 74 5.31 4.57 9.44
C ASN A 74 5.57 3.12 9.00
N VAL A 75 4.96 2.70 7.88
CA VAL A 75 5.07 1.35 7.32
C VAL A 75 5.06 1.37 5.80
N LEU A 76 5.71 0.37 5.23
CA LEU A 76 5.67 0.04 3.81
C LEU A 76 4.84 -1.22 3.62
N VAL A 77 3.85 -1.14 2.73
CA VAL A 77 2.97 -2.25 2.39
C VAL A 77 2.98 -2.50 0.90
N TYR A 78 2.85 -3.76 0.51
CA TYR A 78 2.53 -4.14 -0.86
C TYR A 78 1.03 -4.05 -1.07
N LEU A 79 0.62 -3.49 -2.20
CA LEU A 79 -0.75 -3.44 -2.69
C LEU A 79 -0.81 -4.06 -4.08
N TRP A 80 -1.80 -4.91 -4.34
CA TRP A 80 -2.05 -5.52 -5.65
C TRP A 80 -3.51 -5.94 -5.82
N ARG A 81 -3.98 -6.19 -7.04
CA ARG A 81 -5.31 -6.75 -7.32
C ARG A 81 -5.21 -8.19 -7.79
#